data_AF-A0A0S4KIN3-F1
#
_entry.id   AF-A0A0S4KIN3-F1
#
_cell.length_a   1.000
_cell.length_b   1.000
_cell.length_c   1.000
_cell.angle_alpha   90.00
_cell.angle_beta   90.00
_cell.angle_gamma   90.00
#
_symmetry.space_group_name_H-M   'P 1'
#
loop_
_entity.id
_entity.type
_entity.pdbx_description
1 polymer ?
#
loop_
_entity_poly.entity_id
_entity_poly.type
_entity_poly.pdbx_seq_one_letter_code
_entity_poly.pdbx_strand_id
1 'polypeptide(L)'
;FSTVWLVWDYVTETFQAMKIQKSAEHYREAAYDEIRLLSEIMTADANRDRCCARMNDFFEHTGPNGTHVCMVFDVLGENLLSLIELVHCGAMLARHASVMLQGDRVRR
;
A
#
# COMPACT_ATOMS: atom_id res chain seq x y z
N PHE A 1 4.14 9.07 -8.13
CA PHE A 1 5.08 8.52 -7.13
C PHE A 1 4.50 8.67 -5.73
N SER A 2 4.71 7.67 -4.89
CA SER A 2 4.13 7.55 -3.54
C SER A 2 5.09 6.83 -2.61
N THR A 3 4.76 6.77 -1.33
CA THR A 3 5.49 5.98 -0.32
C THR A 3 4.49 5.16 0.48
N VAL A 4 4.82 3.91 0.79
CA VAL A 4 3.95 3.01 1.57
C VAL A 4 4.56 2.77 2.95
N TRP A 5 3.74 2.90 3.99
CA TRP A 5 4.11 2.78 5.39
C TRP A 5 3.31 1.65 6.02
N LEU A 6 3.96 0.85 6.86
CA LEU A 6 3.27 -0.03 7.79
C LEU A 6 2.81 0.81 8.98
N VAL A 7 1.51 0.85 9.24
CA VAL A 7 0.91 1.63 10.32
C VAL A 7 0.12 0.73 11.26
N TRP A 8 0.01 1.15 12.52
CA TRP A 8 -0.87 0.50 13.50
C TRP A 8 -2.16 1.29 13.60
N ASP A 9 -3.30 0.64 13.33
CA ASP A 9 -4.61 1.22 13.54
C ASP A 9 -5.08 0.92 14.96
N TYR A 10 -5.30 1.98 15.74
CA TYR A 10 -5.76 1.89 17.12
C TYR A 10 -7.26 1.58 17.25
N VAL A 11 -8.04 1.75 16.19
CA VAL A 11 -9.49 1.46 16.20
C VAL A 11 -9.72 -0.03 15.96
N THR A 12 -9.07 -0.59 14.95
CA THR A 12 -9.19 -2.03 14.64
C THR A 12 -8.19 -2.91 15.38
N GLU A 13 -7.19 -2.32 16.05
CA GLU A 13 -6.07 -3.01 16.70
C GLU A 13 -5.31 -3.94 15.73
N THR A 14 -5.11 -3.48 14.49
CA THR A 14 -4.42 -4.24 13.44
C THR A 14 -3.37 -3.41 12.69
N PHE A 15 -2.39 -4.11 12.09
CA PHE A 15 -1.49 -3.48 11.14
C PHE A 15 -2.18 -3.24 9.80
N GLN A 16 -1.92 -2.07 9.21
CA GLN A 16 -2.45 -1.64 7.92
C GLN A 16 -1.30 -1.12 7.04
N ALA A 17 -1.45 -1.19 5.72
CA ALA A 17 -0.54 -0.57 4.77
C ALA A 17 -1.11 0.78 4.31
N MET A 18 -0.40 1.86 4.60
CA MET A 18 -0.81 3.21 4.22
C MET A 18 0.04 3.74 3.07
N LYS A 19 -0.57 3.93 1.91
CA LYS A 19 0.05 4.53 0.72
C LYS A 19 -0.20 6.04 0.73
N ILE A 20 0.87 6.82 0.73
CA ILE A 20 0.84 8.29 0.76
C ILE A 20 1.29 8.82 -0.60
N GLN A 21 0.42 9.58 -1.26
CA GLN A 21 0.72 10.16 -2.56
C GLN A 21 1.45 11.49 -2.44
N LYS A 22 2.30 11.82 -3.43
CA LYS A 22 2.91 13.16 -3.52
C LYS A 22 1.81 14.22 -3.71
N SER A 23 2.04 15.41 -3.16
CA SER A 23 1.08 16.52 -3.13
C SER A 23 0.93 17.30 -4.44
N ALA A 24 1.78 17.05 -5.44
CA ALA A 24 1.66 17.74 -6.72
C ALA A 24 0.36 17.34 -7.45
N GLU A 25 -0.25 18.31 -8.14
CA GLU A 25 -1.61 18.20 -8.71
C GLU A 25 -1.81 16.97 -9.59
N HIS A 26 -0.88 16.70 -10.51
CA HIS A 26 -0.97 15.54 -11.41
C HIS A 26 -0.87 14.19 -10.69
N TYR A 27 -0.21 14.12 -9.53
CA TYR A 27 -0.22 12.91 -8.70
C TYR A 27 -1.49 12.77 -7.88
N ARG A 28 -2.11 13.90 -7.54
CA ARG A 28 -3.37 13.93 -6.80
C ARG A 28 -4.52 13.45 -7.69
N GLU A 29 -4.60 13.91 -8.93
CA GLU A 29 -5.59 13.42 -9.91
C GLU A 29 -5.45 11.90 -10.14
N ALA A 30 -4.24 11.43 -10.41
CA ALA A 30 -3.98 10.01 -10.56
C ALA A 30 -4.33 9.19 -9.29
N ALA A 31 -4.18 9.76 -8.09
CA ALA A 31 -4.60 9.11 -6.85
C ALA A 31 -6.11 8.91 -6.80
N TYR A 32 -6.88 9.91 -7.23
CA TYR A 32 -8.34 9.82 -7.28
C TYR A 32 -8.83 8.83 -8.33
N ASP A 33 -8.14 8.72 -9.45
CA ASP A 33 -8.39 7.65 -10.44
C ASP A 33 -8.13 6.27 -9.83
N GLU A 34 -7.02 6.08 -9.09
CA GLU A 34 -6.75 4.84 -8.35
C GLU A 34 -7.87 4.53 -7.33
N ILE A 35 -8.29 5.51 -6.52
CA ILE A 35 -9.36 5.38 -5.52
C ILE A 35 -10.68 4.96 -6.18
N ARG A 36 -11.02 5.57 -7.31
CA ARG A 36 -12.24 5.25 -8.05
C ARG A 36 -12.25 3.80 -8.51
N LEU A 37 -11.16 3.35 -9.15
CA LEU A 37 -11.02 1.97 -9.61
C LEU A 37 -11.09 0.98 -8.46
N LEU A 38 -10.40 1.26 -7.35
CA LEU A 38 -10.42 0.42 -6.15
C LEU A 38 -11.81 0.35 -5.52
N SER A 39 -12.54 1.45 -5.48
CA SER A 39 -13.92 1.50 -4.97
C SER A 39 -14.89 0.65 -5.81
N GLU A 40 -14.73 0.68 -7.14
CA GLU A 40 -15.50 -0.16 -8.06
C GLU A 40 -15.19 -1.65 -7.83
N ILE A 41 -13.92 -2.01 -7.63
CA ILE A 41 -13.51 -3.39 -7.30
C ILE A 41 -14.13 -3.85 -5.97
N MET A 42 -14.11 -3.01 -4.94
CA MET A 42 -14.69 -3.34 -3.63
C MET A 42 -16.20 -3.58 -3.71
N THR A 43 -16.89 -2.82 -4.57
CA THR A 43 -18.33 -2.96 -4.80
C THR A 43 -18.62 -4.24 -5.59
N ALA A 44 -17.82 -4.54 -6.60
CA ALA A 44 -17.96 -5.73 -7.43
C ALA A 44 -17.59 -7.04 -6.70
N ASP A 45 -16.70 -6.97 -5.70
CA ASP A 45 -16.25 -8.09 -4.87
C ASP A 45 -16.55 -7.85 -3.38
N ALA A 46 -17.84 -7.70 -3.07
CA ALA A 46 -18.29 -7.47 -1.70
C ALA A 46 -17.93 -8.63 -0.76
N ASN A 47 -17.99 -9.86 -1.26
CA ASN A 47 -17.72 -11.09 -0.51
C ASN A 47 -16.23 -11.37 -0.27
N ARG A 48 -15.32 -10.60 -0.88
CA ARG A 48 -13.87 -10.86 -0.86
C ARG A 48 -13.50 -12.22 -1.44
N ASP A 49 -14.27 -12.69 -2.43
CA ASP A 49 -14.04 -13.97 -3.08
C ASP A 49 -12.93 -13.88 -4.14
N ARG A 50 -12.52 -12.66 -4.50
CA ARG A 50 -11.42 -12.42 -5.44
C ARG A 50 -10.18 -11.98 -4.69
N CYS A 51 -9.03 -12.49 -5.14
CA CYS A 51 -7.71 -12.18 -4.56
C CYS A 51 -7.20 -10.78 -4.94
N CYS A 52 -8.07 -9.77 -4.93
CA CYS A 52 -7.74 -8.39 -5.24
C CYS A 52 -7.35 -7.63 -3.97
N ALA A 53 -6.47 -6.63 -4.10
CA ALA A 53 -6.15 -5.73 -2.99
C ALA A 53 -7.39 -4.94 -2.57
N ARG A 54 -7.61 -4.81 -1.27
CA ARG A 54 -8.74 -4.08 -0.67
C ARG A 54 -8.26 -2.77 -0.08
N MET A 55 -8.85 -1.67 -0.55
CA MET A 55 -8.72 -0.37 0.10
C MET A 55 -9.71 -0.34 1.27
N ASN A 56 -9.26 -0.02 2.47
CA ASN A 56 -10.11 0.06 3.65
C ASN A 56 -10.63 1.48 3.86
N ASP A 57 -9.79 2.48 3.56
CA ASP A 57 -10.13 3.89 3.70
C ASP A 57 -9.24 4.77 2.81
N PHE A 58 -9.65 6.02 2.60
CA PHE A 58 -8.79 7.06 2.04
C PHE A 58 -9.13 8.42 2.65
N PHE A 59 -8.11 9.26 2.80
CA PHE A 59 -8.25 10.59 3.35
C PHE A 59 -7.19 11.55 2.80
N GLU A 60 -7.42 12.84 2.96
CA GLU A 60 -6.42 13.87 2.67
C GLU A 60 -5.72 14.31 3.97
N HIS A 61 -4.39 14.41 3.91
CA HIS A 61 -3.56 14.90 5.01
C HIS A 61 -2.81 16.15 4.57
N THR A 62 -3.06 17.27 5.24
CA THR A 62 -2.34 18.53 5.00
C THR A 62 -1.09 18.59 5.86
N GLY A 63 0.06 18.64 5.21
CA GLY A 63 1.37 18.80 5.84
C GLY A 63 2.12 20.04 5.34
N PRO A 64 3.38 20.23 5.78
CA PRO A 64 4.21 21.36 5.37
C PRO A 64 4.46 21.45 3.86
N ASN A 65 4.37 20.32 3.15
CA ASN A 65 4.62 20.21 1.71
C ASN A 65 3.32 20.14 0.88
N GLY A 66 2.19 20.57 1.45
CA GLY A 66 0.88 20.57 0.81
C GLY A 66 -0.03 19.43 1.28
N THR A 67 -1.08 19.18 0.51
CA THR A 67 -2.10 18.17 0.81
C THR A 67 -1.77 16.86 0.12
N HIS A 68 -1.76 15.77 0.87
CA HIS A 68 -1.39 14.44 0.42
C HIS A 68 -2.61 13.52 0.51
N VAL A 69 -2.93 12.84 -0.60
CA VAL A 69 -3.94 11.77 -0.60
C VAL A 69 -3.30 10.52 0.01
N CYS A 70 -3.94 9.98 1.05
CA CYS A 70 -3.53 8.78 1.75
C CYS A 70 -4.58 7.69 1.54
N MET A 71 -4.13 6.49 1.21
CA MET A 71 -4.98 5.31 1.03
C MET A 71 -4.54 4.22 1.99
N VAL A 72 -5.48 3.58 2.67
CA VAL A 72 -5.24 2.51 3.65
C VAL A 72 -5.66 1.18 3.05
N PHE A 73 -4.83 0.16 3.21
CA PHE A 73 -5.03 -1.18 2.66
C PHE A 73 -4.75 -2.26 3.72
N ASP A 74 -5.35 -3.43 3.51
CA ASP A 74 -4.94 -4.66 4.20
C ASP A 74 -3.44 -4.93 3.94
N VAL A 75 -2.72 -5.41 4.95
CA VAL A 75 -1.30 -5.79 4.79
C VAL A 75 -1.22 -7.05 3.93
N LEU A 76 -0.56 -6.92 2.78
CA LEU A 76 -0.30 -8.03 1.86
C LEU A 76 1.13 -8.58 2.04
N GLY A 77 1.30 -9.84 1.68
CA GLY A 77 2.58 -10.54 1.76
C GLY A 77 3.56 -10.16 0.64
N GLU A 78 4.55 -11.03 0.44
CA GLU A 78 5.57 -10.85 -0.59
C GLU A 78 4.97 -10.87 -2.01
N ASN A 79 5.62 -10.16 -2.93
CA ASN A 79 5.21 -10.19 -4.34
C ASN A 79 5.72 -11.47 -5.02
N LEU A 80 5.19 -11.72 -6.22
CA LEU A 80 5.60 -12.86 -7.04
C LEU A 80 7.09 -12.83 -7.42
N LEU A 81 7.71 -11.65 -7.53
CA LEU A 81 9.13 -11.54 -7.85
C LEU A 81 10.00 -12.11 -6.72
N SER A 82 9.69 -11.77 -5.47
CA SER A 82 10.35 -12.36 -4.29
C SER A 82 10.25 -13.88 -4.28
N LEU A 83 9.09 -14.43 -4.67
CA LEU A 83 8.91 -15.88 -4.79
C LEU A 83 9.77 -16.48 -5.91
N ILE A 84 9.82 -15.84 -7.08
CA ILE A 84 10.64 -16.29 -8.21
C ILE A 84 12.14 -16.27 -7.85
N GLU A 85 12.59 -15.21 -7.18
CA GLU A 85 13.98 -15.08 -6.70
C GLU A 85 14.30 -16.16 -5.66
N LEU A 86 13.37 -16.46 -4.75
CA LEU A 86 13.51 -17.50 -3.73
C LEU A 86 13.67 -18.90 -4.36
N VAL A 87 12.83 -19.23 -5.35
CA VAL A 87 12.85 -20.54 -6.03
C VAL A 87 14.11 -20.70 -6.88
N HIS A 88 14.53 -19.66 -7.62
CA HIS A 88 15.73 -19.72 -8.46
C HIS A 88 17.04 -19.70 -7.66
N CYS A 89 17.09 -19.05 -6.50
CA CYS A 89 18.31 -19.01 -5.69
C CYS A 89 18.53 -20.25 -4.81
N GLY A 90 17.63 -21.25 -4.80
CA GLY A 90 17.81 -22.48 -4.02
C GLY A 90 18.09 -22.25 -2.53
N ALA A 91 17.64 -21.11 -1.98
CA ALA A 91 17.97 -20.71 -0.63
C ALA A 91 17.07 -21.45 0.37
N MET A 92 17.55 -22.60 0.84
CA MET A 92 17.03 -23.28 2.02
C MET A 92 17.17 -22.35 3.23
N LEU A 93 16.03 -21.83 3.70
CA LEU A 93 15.80 -21.20 5.01
C LEU A 93 16.79 -20.09 5.42
N ALA A 94 16.50 -18.86 5.01
CA ALA A 94 16.73 -17.69 5.86
C ALA A 94 15.40 -16.97 6.03
N ARG A 95 14.63 -17.42 7.03
CA ARG A 95 13.52 -16.63 7.58
C ARG A 95 14.16 -15.34 8.09
N HIS A 96 13.96 -14.21 7.40
CA HIS A 96 13.85 -12.85 7.96
C HIS A 96 13.76 -11.81 6.83
N ALA A 97 12.66 -11.07 6.87
CA ALA A 97 12.45 -9.69 6.40
C ALA A 97 12.64 -9.36 4.91
N SER A 98 11.53 -9.08 4.24
CA SER A 98 11.46 -7.96 3.29
C SER A 98 10.02 -7.44 3.19
N VAL A 99 9.63 -6.54 4.11
CA VAL A 99 8.55 -5.60 3.80
C VAL A 99 9.06 -4.75 2.64
N MET A 100 8.37 -4.81 1.50
CA MET A 100 8.63 -3.96 0.34
C MET A 100 8.52 -2.48 0.73
N LEU A 101 9.62 -1.92 1.19
CA LEU A 101 9.84 -0.49 1.24
C LEU A 101 10.54 -0.10 -0.08
N GLN A 102 9.75 -0.01 -1.15
CA GLN A 102 10.18 0.79 -2.29
C GLN A 102 9.89 2.26 -1.94
N GLY A 103 10.76 2.79 -1.10
CA GLY A 103 10.73 4.16 -0.61
C GLY A 103 12.15 4.62 -0.36
N ASP A 104 12.65 5.44 -1.28
CA ASP A 104 13.91 6.16 -1.12
C ASP A 104 13.99 6.80 0.27
N ARG A 105 15.21 6.71 0.84
CA ARG A 105 15.61 7.27 2.13
C ARG A 105 15.02 8.67 2.34
N VAL A 106 14.28 8.83 3.42
CA VAL A 106 14.29 10.09 4.19
C VAL A 106 14.95 9.76 5.52
N ARG A 107 16.28 9.94 5.57
CA ARG A 107 17.01 10.01 6.84
C ARG A 107 16.59 11.31 7.54
N ARG A 108 16.36 11.22 8.85
CA ARG A 108 16.43 12.38 9.76
C ARG A 108 17.84 12.99 9.73
#